data_AF-A0A1I0SP77-F1
#
_entry.id   AF-A0A1I0SP77-F1
#
_cell.length_a   1.000
_cell.length_b   1.000
_cell.length_c   1.000
_cell.angle_alpha   90.00
_cell.angle_beta   90.00
_cell.angle_gamma   90.00
#
_symmetry.space_group_name_H-M   'P 1'
#
loop_
_entity.id
_entity.type
_entity.pdbx_description
1 polymer ?
#
loop_
_entity_poly.entity_id
_entity_poly.type
_entity_poly.pdbx_seq_one_letter_code
_entity_poly.pdbx_strand_id
1 'polypeptide(L)'
;MTDTNETPESTEVDIDGLRAALKSANEEAASNRHKVKELTEQLETTSQAAGKYKSSYISSKIGAALSEHGATNPKIVKVLDTSKIDLGDDGELVGFDQQLVAVKEEFPEFFDAKRRAPKIDAAERPVPKRALSSAEKLLQQTRNT
;
A
#
# COMPACT_ATOMS: atom_id res chain seq x y z
N MET A 1 -72.53 -49.07 10.83
CA MET A 1 -71.35 -49.71 10.23
C MET A 1 -71.56 -49.64 8.73
N THR A 2 -71.08 -48.57 8.10
CA THR A 2 -71.00 -48.43 6.64
C THR A 2 -69.82 -47.53 6.35
N ASP A 3 -68.98 -48.05 5.47
CA ASP A 3 -67.57 -47.76 5.25
C ASP A 3 -67.17 -46.31 5.00
N THR A 4 -66.04 -45.99 5.61
CA THR A 4 -65.05 -45.02 5.17
C THR A 4 -64.69 -45.25 3.70
N ASN A 5 -64.91 -44.26 2.84
CA ASN A 5 -64.19 -44.19 1.58
C ASN A 5 -63.73 -42.74 1.37
N GLU A 6 -62.72 -42.36 2.14
CA GLU A 6 -61.84 -41.24 1.82
C GLU A 6 -61.03 -41.65 0.59
N THR A 7 -61.45 -41.20 -0.59
CA THR A 7 -60.64 -41.30 -1.80
C THR A 7 -59.43 -40.36 -1.64
N PRO A 8 -58.17 -40.85 -1.64
CA PRO A 8 -57.01 -39.98 -1.66
C PRO A 8 -56.75 -39.60 -3.11
N GLU A 9 -57.50 -38.63 -3.64
CA GLU A 9 -57.29 -38.17 -5.02
C GLU A 9 -56.11 -37.19 -5.04
N SER A 10 -54.93 -37.80 -5.13
CA SER A 10 -53.73 -37.33 -5.81
C SER A 10 -53.60 -35.81 -5.97
N THR A 11 -52.63 -35.25 -5.26
CA THR A 11 -51.91 -34.04 -5.65
C THR A 11 -51.56 -34.11 -7.14
N GLU A 12 -52.38 -33.52 -8.01
CA GLU A 12 -51.95 -33.11 -9.35
C GLU A 12 -50.83 -32.10 -9.12
N VAL A 13 -49.60 -32.60 -9.13
CA VAL A 13 -48.43 -31.76 -9.16
C VAL A 13 -48.57 -30.96 -10.45
N ASP A 14 -48.79 -29.65 -10.34
CA ASP A 14 -48.76 -28.72 -11.48
C ASP A 14 -47.33 -28.73 -12.05
N ILE A 15 -47.06 -29.70 -12.93
CA ILE A 15 -45.73 -29.97 -13.51
C ILE A 15 -45.27 -28.76 -14.33
N ASP A 16 -46.20 -28.05 -14.96
CA ASP A 16 -45.89 -26.88 -15.78
C ASP A 16 -45.56 -25.67 -14.92
N GLY A 17 -46.28 -25.46 -13.81
CA GLY A 17 -45.90 -24.51 -12.77
C GLY A 17 -44.52 -24.80 -12.16
N LEU A 18 -44.22 -26.08 -11.91
CA LEU A 18 -42.91 -26.51 -11.39
C LEU A 18 -41.77 -26.26 -12.38
N ARG A 19 -42.01 -26.51 -13.68
CA ARG A 19 -41.04 -26.23 -14.75
C ARG A 19 -40.78 -24.74 -14.92
N ALA A 20 -41.83 -23.92 -14.86
CA ALA A 20 -41.71 -22.47 -14.91
C ALA A 20 -40.92 -21.93 -13.71
N ALA A 21 -41.24 -22.42 -12.50
CA ALA A 21 -40.52 -22.07 -11.28
C ALA A 21 -39.04 -22.50 -11.34
N LEU A 22 -38.74 -23.70 -11.82
CA LEU A 22 -37.37 -24.19 -11.99
C LEU A 22 -36.59 -23.36 -13.01
N LYS A 23 -37.24 -22.96 -14.11
CA LYS A 23 -36.63 -22.09 -15.13
C LYS A 23 -36.31 -20.71 -14.56
N SER A 24 -37.25 -20.07 -13.85
CA SER A 24 -37.04 -18.77 -13.19
C SER A 24 -35.91 -18.86 -12.16
N ALA A 25 -35.93 -19.89 -11.32
CA ALA A 25 -34.90 -20.11 -10.30
C ALA A 25 -33.50 -20.32 -10.93
N ASN A 26 -33.42 -21.00 -12.08
CA ASN A 26 -32.16 -21.18 -12.79
C ASN A 26 -31.65 -19.88 -13.41
N GLU A 27 -32.53 -19.05 -13.98
CA GLU A 27 -32.19 -17.74 -14.53
C GLU A 27 -31.75 -16.76 -13.44
N GLU A 28 -32.45 -16.74 -12.31
CA GLU A 28 -32.06 -15.97 -11.12
C GLU A 28 -30.74 -16.46 -10.54
N ALA A 29 -30.54 -17.78 -10.43
CA ALA A 29 -29.27 -18.34 -9.97
C ALA A 29 -28.11 -17.99 -10.90
N ALA A 30 -28.33 -17.98 -12.22
CA ALA A 30 -27.34 -17.53 -13.18
C ALA A 30 -27.02 -16.04 -12.98
N SER A 31 -28.04 -15.18 -12.90
CA SER A 31 -27.88 -13.74 -12.65
C SER A 31 -27.14 -13.46 -11.34
N ASN A 32 -27.51 -14.16 -10.26
CA ASN A 32 -26.87 -14.03 -8.96
C ASN A 32 -25.41 -14.48 -8.99
N ARG A 33 -25.09 -15.57 -9.70
CA ARG A 33 -23.69 -15.99 -9.90
C ARG A 33 -22.87 -14.92 -10.63
N HIS A 34 -23.45 -14.25 -11.63
CA HIS A 34 -22.78 -13.15 -12.33
C HIS A 34 -22.54 -11.94 -11.40
N LYS A 35 -23.57 -11.51 -10.66
CA LYS A 35 -23.45 -10.42 -9.68
C LYS A 35 -22.43 -10.72 -8.58
N VAL A 36 -22.42 -11.95 -8.06
CA VAL A 36 -21.43 -12.35 -7.04
C VAL A 36 -20.02 -12.26 -7.61
N LYS A 37 -19.78 -12.76 -8.83
CA LYS A 37 -18.47 -12.65 -9.48
C LYS A 37 -18.03 -11.19 -9.66
N GLU A 38 -18.91 -10.37 -10.21
CA GLU A 38 -18.63 -8.94 -10.42
C GLU A 38 -18.33 -8.22 -9.10
N LEU A 39 -19.14 -8.45 -8.06
CA LEU A 39 -18.90 -7.87 -6.74
C LEU A 39 -17.59 -8.37 -6.11
N THR A 40 -17.24 -9.65 -6.30
CA THR A 40 -15.95 -10.18 -5.81
C THR A 40 -14.75 -9.55 -6.52
N GLU A 41 -14.84 -9.35 -7.84
CA GLU A 41 -13.79 -8.68 -8.62
C GLU A 41 -13.66 -7.20 -8.22
N GLN A 42 -14.78 -6.50 -8.01
CA GLN A 42 -14.78 -5.12 -7.52
C GLN A 42 -14.22 -5.00 -6.10
N LEU A 43 -14.55 -5.93 -5.21
CA LEU A 43 -14.00 -5.96 -3.85
C LEU A 43 -12.48 -6.20 -3.89
N GLU A 44 -12.02 -7.14 -4.71
CA GLU A 44 -10.60 -7.46 -4.82
C GLU A 44 -9.81 -6.27 -5.38
N THR A 45 -10.29 -5.65 -6.46
CA THR A 45 -9.65 -4.45 -7.05
C THR A 45 -9.63 -3.27 -6.07
N THR A 46 -10.73 -3.03 -5.35
CA THR A 46 -10.82 -1.96 -4.35
C THR A 46 -9.90 -2.23 -3.16
N SER A 47 -9.86 -3.48 -2.67
CA SER A 47 -9.00 -3.90 -1.56
C SER A 47 -7.51 -3.77 -1.93
N GLN A 48 -7.13 -4.19 -3.14
CA GLN A 48 -5.75 -4.02 -3.63
C GLN A 48 -5.38 -2.55 -3.76
N ALA A 49 -6.28 -1.71 -4.28
CA ALA A 49 -6.06 -0.27 -4.36
C ALA A 49 -5.91 0.33 -2.96
N ALA A 50 -6.84 0.05 -2.04
CA ALA A 50 -6.79 0.51 -0.65
C ALA A 50 -5.50 0.08 0.07
N GLY A 51 -5.05 -1.16 -0.13
CA GLY A 51 -3.79 -1.66 0.42
C GLY A 51 -2.56 -0.91 -0.11
N LYS A 52 -2.53 -0.57 -1.41
CA LYS A 52 -1.45 0.24 -2.00
C LYS A 52 -1.45 1.67 -1.45
N TYR A 53 -2.61 2.30 -1.31
CA TYR A 53 -2.71 3.63 -0.72
C TYR A 53 -2.32 3.64 0.76
N LYS A 54 -2.80 2.67 1.54
CA LYS A 54 -2.45 2.52 2.96
C LYS A 54 -0.94 2.33 3.14
N SER A 55 -0.32 1.43 2.39
CA SER A 55 1.13 1.18 2.49
C SER A 55 1.98 2.39 2.08
N SER A 56 1.58 3.10 1.01
CA SER A 56 2.25 4.35 0.60
C SER A 56 2.10 5.44 1.66
N TYR A 57 0.91 5.59 2.24
CA TYR A 57 0.63 6.57 3.27
C TYR A 57 1.43 6.30 4.55
N ILE A 58 1.44 5.05 5.03
CA ILE A 58 2.25 4.61 6.17
C ILE A 58 3.74 4.90 5.90
N SER A 59 4.24 4.56 4.71
CA SER A 59 5.64 4.82 4.33
C SER A 59 5.99 6.31 4.37
N SER A 60 5.08 7.16 3.88
CA SER A 60 5.24 8.63 3.91
C SER A 60 5.23 9.17 5.34
N LYS A 61 4.27 8.75 6.16
CA LYS A 61 4.15 9.18 7.57
C LYS A 61 5.35 8.71 8.39
N ILE A 62 5.85 7.49 8.17
CA ILE A 62 7.09 6.98 8.79
C ILE A 62 8.28 7.87 8.42
N GLY A 63 8.43 8.21 7.14
CA GLY A 63 9.50 9.10 6.67
C GLY A 63 9.44 10.50 7.29
N ALA A 64 8.22 11.04 7.44
CA ALA A 64 7.99 12.32 8.12
C ALA A 64 8.36 12.24 9.60
N ALA A 65 7.83 11.25 10.33
CA ALA A 65 8.11 11.06 11.76
C ALA A 65 9.61 10.84 12.03
N LEU A 66 10.28 10.01 11.22
CA LEU A 66 11.73 9.82 11.31
C LEU A 66 12.50 11.13 11.10
N SER A 67 12.08 11.94 10.12
CA SER A 67 12.72 13.23 9.82
C SER A 67 12.53 14.23 10.97
N GLU A 68 11.34 14.28 11.58
CA GLU A 68 11.05 15.07 12.77
C GLU A 68 11.92 14.63 13.96
N HIS A 69 12.16 13.33 14.10
CA HIS A 69 13.06 12.77 15.10
C HIS A 69 14.56 12.85 14.75
N GLY A 70 14.92 13.56 13.68
CA GLY A 70 16.31 13.88 13.35
C GLY A 70 17.00 12.90 12.41
N ALA A 71 16.29 11.90 11.87
CA ALA A 71 16.87 10.91 10.97
C ALA A 71 17.46 11.60 9.71
N THR A 72 18.76 11.45 9.55
CA THR A 72 19.58 12.05 8.49
C THR A 72 19.61 11.18 7.24
N ASN A 73 19.41 9.87 7.38
CA ASN A 73 19.43 8.94 6.27
C ASN A 73 18.03 8.38 5.96
N PRO A 74 17.50 8.55 4.74
CA PRO A 74 16.21 7.99 4.35
C PRO A 74 16.18 6.45 4.31
N LYS A 75 17.35 5.78 4.30
CA LYS A 75 17.43 4.31 4.29
C LYS A 75 17.00 3.66 5.60
N ILE A 76 16.87 4.42 6.69
CA ILE A 76 16.45 3.90 7.99
C ILE A 76 15.04 3.30 7.97
N VAL A 77 14.19 3.75 7.03
CA VAL A 77 12.87 3.16 6.77
C VAL A 77 12.97 1.66 6.44
N LYS A 78 14.08 1.19 5.86
CA LYS A 78 14.30 -0.23 5.53
C LYS A 78 14.67 -1.09 6.73
N VAL A 79 15.12 -0.46 7.81
CA VAL A 79 15.47 -1.14 9.07
C VAL A 79 14.22 -1.32 9.92
N LEU A 80 13.23 -0.44 9.76
CA LEU A 80 11.95 -0.55 10.43
C LEU A 80 11.12 -1.71 9.89
N ASP A 81 10.46 -2.40 10.81
CA ASP A 81 9.50 -3.43 10.49
C ASP A 81 8.14 -2.79 10.22
N THR A 82 7.92 -2.41 8.96
CA THR A 82 6.68 -1.78 8.50
C THR A 82 5.45 -2.69 8.61
N SER A 83 5.64 -4.00 8.81
CA SER A 83 4.52 -4.94 9.02
C SER A 83 3.92 -4.86 10.42
N LYS A 84 4.69 -4.35 11.39
CA LYS A 84 4.26 -4.13 12.78
C LYS A 84 3.78 -2.70 13.03
N ILE A 85 3.78 -1.85 12.01
CA ILE A 85 3.35 -0.46 12.11
C ILE A 85 2.01 -0.35 11.40
N ASP A 86 0.99 0.01 12.16
CA ASP A 86 -0.36 0.23 11.63
C ASP A 86 -0.77 1.69 11.77
N LEU A 87 -1.82 2.06 11.03
CA LEU A 87 -2.44 3.37 11.13
C LEU A 87 -3.60 3.30 12.12
N GLY A 88 -3.55 4.10 13.18
CA GLY A 88 -4.65 4.30 14.12
C GLY A 88 -5.80 5.07 13.49
N ASP A 89 -6.97 5.04 14.14
CA ASP A 89 -8.17 5.73 13.68
C ASP A 89 -8.01 7.27 13.68
N ASP A 90 -7.04 7.79 14.43
CA ASP A 90 -6.64 9.19 14.50
C ASP A 90 -5.66 9.60 13.38
N GLY A 91 -5.17 8.65 12.58
CA GLY A 91 -4.15 8.89 11.56
C GLY A 91 -2.71 8.88 12.09
N GLU A 92 -2.49 8.42 13.32
CA GLU A 92 -1.16 8.25 13.89
C GLU A 92 -0.61 6.83 13.74
N LEU A 93 0.71 6.69 13.81
CA LEU A 93 1.39 5.41 13.63
C LEU A 93 1.44 4.64 14.94
N VAL A 94 0.66 3.58 15.05
CA VAL A 94 0.65 2.70 16.22
C VAL A 94 1.84 1.74 16.13
N GLY A 95 2.64 1.65 17.20
CA GLY A 95 3.81 0.77 17.30
C GLY A 95 5.13 1.34 16.75
N PHE A 96 5.08 2.52 16.11
CA PHE A 96 6.28 3.19 15.59
C PHE A 96 7.23 3.65 16.69
N ASP A 97 6.73 4.21 17.80
CA ASP A 97 7.56 4.78 18.87
C ASP A 97 8.50 3.75 19.50
N GLN A 98 8.03 2.52 19.70
CA GLN A 98 8.84 1.43 20.26
C GLN A 98 9.99 1.07 19.32
N GLN A 99 9.72 1.01 18.01
CA GLN A 99 10.76 0.74 17.01
C GLN A 99 11.74 1.90 16.90
N LEU A 100 11.25 3.15 17.00
CA LEU A 100 12.10 4.33 16.94
C LEU A 100 13.14 4.34 18.07
N VAL A 101 12.75 3.95 19.29
CA VAL A 101 13.67 3.84 20.44
C VAL A 101 14.75 2.79 20.14
N ALA A 102 14.35 1.58 19.72
CA ALA A 102 15.30 0.51 19.40
C ALA A 102 16.28 0.92 18.28
N VAL A 103 15.78 1.58 17.23
CA VAL A 103 16.59 2.03 16.09
C VAL A 103 17.55 3.16 16.48
N LYS A 104 17.18 4.03 17.41
CA LYS A 104 18.09 5.06 17.94
C LYS A 104 19.22 4.46 18.76
N GLU A 105 18.97 3.39 19.51
CA GLU A 105 19.98 2.68 20.29
C GLU A 105 20.94 1.88 19.38
N GLU A 106 20.40 1.17 18.39
CA GLU A 106 21.18 0.31 17.50
C GLU A 106 21.94 1.10 16.43
N PHE A 107 21.36 2.21 15.95
CA PHE A 107 21.93 3.02 14.87
C PHE A 107 21.92 4.53 15.16
N PRO A 108 22.63 4.98 16.21
CA PRO A 108 22.70 6.41 16.56
C PRO A 108 23.28 7.27 15.42
N GLU A 109 24.15 6.69 14.60
CA GLU A 109 24.79 7.29 13.44
C GLU A 109 23.81 7.89 12.42
N PHE A 110 22.58 7.37 12.35
CA PHE A 110 21.57 7.88 11.43
C PHE A 110 20.84 9.12 11.98
N PHE A 111 20.93 9.42 13.27
CA PHE A 111 20.26 10.56 13.91
C PHE A 111 21.21 11.72 14.19
N ASP A 112 22.50 11.56 13.89
CA ASP A 112 23.51 12.55 14.24
C ASP A 112 23.49 13.74 13.27
N ALA A 113 22.96 14.87 13.73
CA ALA A 113 22.76 16.08 12.94
C ALA A 113 24.07 16.71 12.43
N LYS A 114 25.21 16.39 13.07
CA LYS A 114 26.54 16.93 12.71
C LYS A 114 27.04 16.45 11.34
N ARG A 115 26.44 15.41 10.76
CA ARG A 115 26.79 14.88 9.43
C ARG A 115 25.90 15.39 8.30
N ARG A 116 24.93 16.26 8.59
CA ARG A 116 24.12 16.90 7.55
C ARG A 116 25.03 17.83 6.75
N ALA A 117 25.24 17.51 5.47
CA ALA A 117 25.84 18.48 4.56
C ALA A 117 25.02 19.78 4.61
N PRO A 118 25.66 20.95 4.64
CA PRO A 118 24.93 22.22 4.69
C PRO A 118 23.95 22.30 3.52
N LYS A 119 22.70 22.65 3.82
CA LYS A 119 21.72 22.98 2.79
C LYS A 119 22.14 24.33 2.19
N ILE A 120 22.93 24.28 1.12
CA ILE A 120 23.27 25.45 0.32
C ILE A 120 22.10 25.69 -0.63
N ASP A 121 21.57 26.91 -0.64
CA ASP A 121 20.50 27.27 -1.56
C ASP A 121 20.98 27.12 -3.01
N ALA A 122 20.07 26.75 -3.91
CA ALA A 122 20.43 26.52 -5.32
C ALA A 122 21.09 27.75 -5.98
N ALA A 123 20.76 28.96 -5.51
CA ALA A 123 21.36 30.22 -5.93
C ALA A 123 22.79 30.43 -5.40
N GLU A 124 23.14 29.83 -4.27
CA GLU A 124 24.46 29.89 -3.65
C GLU A 124 25.38 28.73 -4.09
N ARG A 125 24.84 27.79 -4.87
CA ARG A 125 25.61 26.66 -5.36
C ARG A 125 26.72 27.17 -6.28
N PRO A 126 28.01 26.94 -5.94
CA PRO A 126 29.10 27.44 -6.77
C PRO A 126 29.01 26.82 -8.16
N VAL A 127 29.09 27.66 -9.20
CA VAL A 127 29.11 27.20 -10.59
C VAL A 127 30.25 26.19 -10.74
N PRO A 128 29.99 24.95 -11.20
CA PRO A 128 31.02 23.95 -11.34
C PRO A 128 32.08 24.48 -12.31
N LYS A 129 33.29 24.73 -11.80
CA LYS A 129 34.40 25.18 -12.64
C LYS A 129 34.66 24.12 -13.71
N ARG A 130 34.70 24.52 -14.98
CA ARG A 130 35.00 23.61 -16.10
C ARG A 130 36.34 22.91 -15.83
N ALA A 131 36.34 21.59 -15.82
CA ALA A 131 37.57 20.83 -15.72
C ALA A 131 38.41 21.09 -16.97
N LEU A 132 39.66 21.52 -16.80
CA LEU A 132 40.59 21.73 -17.91
C LEU A 132 40.86 20.40 -18.61
N SER A 133 40.86 20.44 -19.94
CA SER A 133 41.24 19.29 -20.77
C SER A 133 42.71 18.93 -20.56
N SER A 134 43.09 17.69 -20.83
CA SER A 134 44.48 17.21 -20.73
C SER A 134 45.46 18.09 -21.53
N ALA A 135 45.04 18.57 -22.71
CA ALA A 135 45.84 19.49 -23.52
C ALA A 135 46.03 20.87 -22.86
N GLU A 136 44.99 21.40 -22.19
CA GLU A 136 45.06 22.69 -21.49
C GLU A 136 45.92 22.60 -20.22
N LYS A 137 45.91 21.45 -19.54
CA LYS A 137 46.78 21.19 -18.38
C LYS A 137 48.26 21.21 -18.76
N LEU A 138 48.61 20.59 -19.89
CA LEU A 138 49.99 20.59 -20.40
C LEU A 138 50.44 22.01 -20.76
N LEU A 139 49.58 22.77 -21.45
CA LEU A 139 49.88 24.17 -21.81
C LEU A 139 50.06 25.08 -20.58
N GLN A 140 49.32 24.84 -19.49
CA GLN A 140 49.52 25.58 -18.24
C GLN A 140 50.86 25.23 -17.56
N GLN A 141 51.25 23.95 -17.57
CA GLN A 141 52.52 23.51 -16.99
C GLN A 141 53.72 24.11 -17.72
N THR A 142 53.65 24.24 -19.05
CA THR A 142 54.71 24.85 -19.86
C THR A 142 54.75 26.39 -19.79
N ARG A 143 53.70 27.04 -19.25
CA ARG A 143 53.61 28.51 -19.14
C ARG A 143 54.14 29.05 -17.81
N ASN A 144 54.31 28.17 -16.82
CA ASN A 144 54.75 28.51 -15.46
C ASN A 144 56.24 28.17 -15.21
N THR A 145 56.99 27.80 -16.25
CA THR A 145 58.45 27.60 -16.26
C THR A 145 59.12 28.72 -17.03
#